data_AF-A0A2V5NCN1-F1
#
_entry.id   AF-A0A2V5NCN1-F1
#
_cell.length_a   1.000
_cell.length_b   1.000
_cell.length_c   1.000
_cell.angle_alpha   90.00
_cell.angle_beta   90.00
_cell.angle_gamma   90.00
#
_symmetry.space_group_name_H-M   'P 1'
#
loop_
_entity.id
_entity.type
_entity.pdbx_description
1 polymer ?
#
loop_
_entity_poly.entity_id
_entity_poly.type
_entity_poly.pdbx_seq_one_letter_code
_entity_poly.pdbx_strand_id
1 'polypeptide(L)'
;MRFVPLLVATLLNISTAFAGEIREFDVKTLERLGNELVRTSQRPNRGATDLVRQRAVQTARAALRGRLFKLGYDYVVLSDPDGNRFLVYALGKTPRSAEVVLGGHFRVTVSADGSTIERIDPLSKTMMVDSERNSGLPPGSRLTALYVNQIVSNRPVETFIYLASLARKNIYVGTPGGKMWVVGKGRMRVDTSKPGNNSEAAAARKAMGR
;
A
#
# COMPACT_ATOMS: atom_id res chain seq x y z
N MET A 1 -17.56 49.16 36.38
CA MET A 1 -17.15 47.74 36.26
C MET A 1 -16.74 47.50 34.81
N ARG A 2 -15.45 47.26 34.53
CA ARG A 2 -14.91 47.07 33.17
C ARG A 2 -14.72 45.57 32.92
N PHE A 3 -15.46 45.03 31.95
CA PHE A 3 -15.31 43.67 31.45
C PHE A 3 -14.06 43.59 30.54
N VAL A 4 -13.15 42.67 30.85
CA VAL A 4 -11.99 42.32 30.02
C VAL A 4 -12.30 40.99 29.32
N PRO A 5 -12.33 40.90 27.98
CA PRO A 5 -12.54 39.64 27.31
C PRO A 5 -11.22 38.87 27.23
N LEU A 6 -11.22 37.64 27.77
CA LEU A 6 -10.14 36.68 27.66
C LEU A 6 -10.18 36.05 26.26
N LEU A 7 -9.25 36.44 25.39
CA LEU A 7 -9.06 35.87 24.06
C LEU A 7 -8.32 34.53 24.19
N VAL A 8 -9.04 33.42 24.06
CA VAL A 8 -8.48 32.07 24.01
C VAL A 8 -7.94 31.83 22.60
N ALA A 9 -6.61 31.86 22.45
CA ALA A 9 -5.93 31.55 21.21
C ALA A 9 -5.83 30.03 21.02
N THR A 10 -6.70 29.46 20.18
CA THR A 10 -6.64 28.06 19.77
C THR A 10 -5.53 27.90 18.72
N LEU A 11 -4.37 27.35 19.13
CA LEU A 11 -3.28 26.98 18.23
C LEU A 11 -3.71 25.79 17.36
N LEU A 12 -4.16 26.07 16.14
CA LEU A 12 -4.30 25.09 15.07
C LEU A 12 -2.89 24.69 14.58
N ASN A 13 -2.39 23.57 15.09
CA ASN A 13 -1.24 22.88 14.50
C ASN A 13 -1.66 22.30 13.14
N ILE A 14 -1.52 23.10 12.09
CA ILE A 14 -1.70 22.66 10.71
C ILE A 14 -0.40 21.94 10.32
N SER A 15 -0.31 20.65 10.60
CA SER A 15 0.74 19.80 10.04
C SER A 15 0.53 19.72 8.53
N THR A 16 1.32 20.49 7.78
CA THR A 16 1.37 20.44 6.32
C THR A 16 1.97 19.10 5.89
N ALA A 17 1.11 18.12 5.62
CA ALA A 17 1.53 16.89 4.94
C ALA A 17 1.94 17.27 3.51
N PHE A 18 3.24 17.45 3.28
CA PHE A 18 3.80 17.59 1.94
C PHE A 18 3.31 16.42 1.08
N ALA A 19 2.76 16.71 -0.10
CA ALA A 19 2.47 15.74 -1.15
C ALA A 19 3.79 15.23 -1.79
N GLY A 20 4.75 14.88 -0.95
CA GLY A 20 6.02 14.28 -1.31
C GLY A 20 5.84 12.82 -1.67
N GLU A 21 6.82 12.31 -2.42
CA GLU A 21 7.09 10.89 -2.64
C GLU A 21 6.70 10.05 -1.41
N ILE A 22 6.01 8.91 -1.63
CA ILE A 22 5.55 8.05 -0.54
C ILE A 22 6.75 7.59 0.29
N ARG A 23 6.53 7.21 1.56
CA ARG A 23 7.61 6.60 2.35
C ARG A 23 8.06 5.30 1.67
N GLU A 24 9.34 5.22 1.34
CA GLU A 24 9.92 4.03 0.73
C GLU A 24 10.40 3.04 1.79
N PHE A 25 10.34 1.76 1.44
CA PHE A 25 10.90 0.66 2.23
C PHE A 25 11.79 -0.19 1.34
N ASP A 26 12.79 -0.85 1.93
CA ASP A 26 13.58 -1.83 1.21
C ASP A 26 12.73 -3.06 0.81
N VAL A 27 13.18 -3.82 -0.17
CA VAL A 27 12.43 -4.96 -0.73
C VAL A 27 12.12 -6.02 0.34
N LYS A 28 13.03 -6.30 1.27
CA LYS A 28 12.81 -7.29 2.32
C LYS A 28 11.71 -6.82 3.29
N THR A 29 11.69 -5.53 3.61
CA THR A 29 10.64 -4.92 4.42
C THR A 29 9.29 -4.91 3.70
N LEU A 30 9.26 -4.56 2.42
CA LEU A 30 8.06 -4.63 1.58
C LEU A 30 7.51 -6.07 1.51
N GLU A 31 8.39 -7.06 1.33
CA GLU A 31 8.03 -8.48 1.36
C GLU A 31 7.41 -8.88 2.70
N ARG A 32 8.04 -8.50 3.81
CA ARG A 32 7.53 -8.79 5.16
C ARG A 32 6.16 -8.17 5.38
N LEU A 33 6.01 -6.86 5.11
CA LEU A 33 4.74 -6.14 5.29
C LEU A 33 3.64 -6.71 4.41
N GLY A 34 3.92 -7.00 3.14
CA GLY A 34 2.95 -7.57 2.22
C GLY A 34 2.43 -8.93 2.68
N ASN A 35 3.32 -9.81 3.17
CA ASN A 35 2.91 -11.10 3.74
C ASN A 35 2.15 -10.94 5.07
N GLU A 36 2.50 -9.95 5.88
CA GLU A 36 1.76 -9.63 7.10
C GLU A 36 0.36 -9.09 6.80
N LEU A 37 0.20 -8.26 5.76
CA LEU A 37 -1.09 -7.83 5.26
C LEU A 37 -1.97 -9.03 4.88
N VAL A 38 -1.44 -9.99 4.12
CA VAL A 38 -2.18 -11.22 3.73
C VAL A 38 -2.72 -11.97 4.94
N ARG A 39 -1.88 -12.17 5.96
CA ARG A 39 -2.28 -12.91 7.17
C ARG A 39 -3.26 -12.10 8.02
N THR A 40 -2.97 -10.83 8.24
CA THR A 40 -3.72 -9.99 9.17
C THR A 40 -5.08 -9.59 8.59
N SER A 41 -5.21 -9.39 7.28
CA SER A 41 -6.49 -9.06 6.64
C SER A 41 -7.56 -10.15 6.78
N GLN A 42 -7.12 -11.40 6.98
CA GLN A 42 -8.00 -12.55 7.18
C GLN A 42 -8.49 -12.70 8.63
N ARG A 43 -7.88 -11.99 9.59
CA ARG A 43 -8.29 -12.05 10.99
C ARG A 43 -9.58 -11.25 11.22
N PRO A 44 -10.49 -11.68 12.10
CA PRO A 44 -11.72 -10.94 12.40
C PRO A 44 -11.49 -9.48 12.81
N ASN A 45 -10.43 -9.21 13.57
CA ASN A 45 -10.08 -7.87 14.04
C ASN A 45 -9.10 -7.11 13.13
N ARG A 46 -8.58 -7.73 12.06
CA ARG A 46 -7.65 -7.11 11.10
C ARG A 46 -6.44 -6.43 11.73
N GLY A 47 -5.97 -6.99 12.85
CA GLY A 47 -4.81 -6.47 13.60
C GLY A 47 -5.18 -5.44 14.67
N ALA A 48 -6.43 -4.99 14.78
CA ALA A 48 -6.89 -4.07 15.83
C ALA A 48 -7.14 -4.83 17.15
N THR A 49 -6.09 -5.44 17.68
CA THR A 49 -6.12 -6.39 18.82
C THR A 49 -6.33 -5.75 20.17
N ASP A 50 -6.00 -4.46 20.32
CA ASP A 50 -6.07 -3.71 21.58
C ASP A 50 -6.64 -2.30 21.34
N LEU A 51 -6.93 -1.58 22.42
CA LEU A 51 -7.54 -0.24 22.37
C LEU A 51 -6.67 0.78 21.62
N VAL A 52 -5.36 0.67 21.69
CA VAL A 52 -4.43 1.61 21.04
C VAL A 52 -4.46 1.40 19.52
N ARG A 53 -4.40 0.15 19.07
CA ARG A 53 -4.53 -0.19 17.64
C ARG A 53 -5.92 0.10 17.09
N GLN A 54 -6.97 -0.12 17.88
CA GLN A 54 -8.33 0.29 17.50
C GLN A 54 -8.42 1.81 17.33
N ARG A 55 -7.83 2.58 18.26
CA ARG A 55 -7.73 4.03 18.16
C ARG A 55 -6.98 4.43 16.89
N ALA A 56 -5.83 3.81 16.60
CA ALA A 56 -5.07 4.11 15.38
C ALA A 56 -5.90 3.92 14.11
N VAL A 57 -6.70 2.84 14.03
CA VAL A 57 -7.62 2.62 12.91
C VAL A 57 -8.68 3.71 12.82
N GLN A 58 -9.26 4.15 13.94
CA GLN A 58 -10.26 5.23 13.94
C GLN A 58 -9.66 6.57 13.53
N THR A 59 -8.46 6.90 14.03
CA THR A 59 -7.71 8.10 13.65
C THR A 59 -7.44 8.10 12.14
N ALA A 60 -6.96 6.97 11.59
CA ALA A 60 -6.73 6.83 10.15
C ALA A 60 -8.02 6.96 9.32
N ARG A 61 -9.13 6.35 9.75
CA ARG A 61 -10.45 6.48 9.11
C ARG A 61 -10.92 7.93 9.04
N ALA A 62 -10.78 8.66 10.16
CA ALA A 62 -11.14 10.07 10.21
C ALA A 62 -10.29 10.90 9.24
N ALA A 63 -8.98 10.64 9.20
CA ALA A 63 -8.03 11.36 8.35
C ALA A 63 -8.23 11.13 6.84
N LEU A 64 -8.73 9.95 6.46
CA LEU A 64 -9.00 9.61 5.06
C LEU A 64 -10.39 10.09 4.58
N ARG A 65 -11.22 10.66 5.45
CA ARG A 65 -12.54 11.16 5.06
C ARG A 65 -12.41 12.21 3.95
N GLY A 66 -13.18 12.04 2.88
CA GLY A 66 -13.12 12.91 1.69
C GLY A 66 -11.95 12.64 0.74
N ARG A 67 -11.01 11.75 1.09
CA ARG A 67 -9.88 11.36 0.23
C ARG A 67 -10.08 10.01 -0.45
N LEU A 68 -10.97 9.17 0.09
CA LEU A 68 -11.26 7.85 -0.44
C LEU A 68 -12.05 7.94 -1.74
N PHE A 69 -11.71 7.07 -2.69
CA PHE A 69 -12.54 6.81 -3.86
C PHE A 69 -13.88 6.16 -3.44
N LYS A 70 -14.89 6.22 -4.32
CA LYS A 70 -16.24 5.66 -4.09
C LYS A 70 -16.26 4.12 -4.14
N LEU A 71 -15.62 3.45 -3.17
CA LEU A 71 -15.64 1.99 -2.97
C LEU A 71 -15.61 1.64 -1.47
N GLY A 72 -15.77 0.35 -1.17
CA GLY A 72 -15.59 -0.17 0.20
C GLY A 72 -14.11 -0.29 0.57
N TYR A 73 -13.78 -0.13 1.85
CA TYR A 73 -12.41 -0.29 2.34
C TYR A 73 -12.35 -1.20 3.55
N ASP A 74 -11.42 -2.14 3.50
CA ASP A 74 -10.98 -2.91 4.66
C ASP A 74 -9.78 -2.22 5.30
N TYR A 75 -9.87 -2.00 6.62
CA TYR A 75 -8.78 -1.38 7.38
C TYR A 75 -7.96 -2.45 8.08
N VAL A 76 -6.66 -2.47 7.84
CA VAL A 76 -5.70 -3.40 8.44
C VAL A 76 -4.63 -2.60 9.17
N VAL A 77 -4.30 -2.95 10.40
CA VAL A 77 -3.27 -2.25 11.19
C VAL A 77 -2.10 -3.17 11.49
N LEU A 78 -0.91 -2.73 11.11
CA LEU A 78 0.37 -3.40 11.33
C LEU A 78 1.29 -2.52 12.20
N SER A 79 2.32 -3.13 12.78
CA SER A 79 3.41 -2.37 13.41
C SER A 79 4.30 -1.71 12.34
N ASP A 80 4.76 -0.50 12.59
CA ASP A 80 5.75 0.17 11.75
C ASP A 80 7.12 -0.54 11.88
N PRO A 81 7.80 -0.92 10.78
CA PRO A 81 9.16 -1.47 10.82
C PRO A 81 10.18 -0.61 11.56
N ASP A 82 10.06 0.71 11.46
CA ASP A 82 11.13 1.65 11.86
C ASP A 82 10.87 2.27 13.25
N GLY A 83 9.91 1.75 14.02
CA GLY A 83 9.67 2.23 15.38
C GLY A 83 8.35 1.74 16.01
N ASN A 84 7.92 2.43 17.06
CA ASN A 84 6.76 2.03 17.87
C ASN A 84 5.40 2.52 17.32
N ARG A 85 5.38 2.96 16.06
CA ARG A 85 4.19 3.51 15.39
C ARG A 85 3.33 2.42 14.76
N PHE A 86 2.21 2.82 14.19
CA PHE A 86 1.35 1.93 13.42
C PHE A 86 1.30 2.33 11.96
N LEU A 87 1.23 1.31 11.10
CA LEU A 87 0.84 1.46 9.69
C LEU A 87 -0.59 0.97 9.54
N VAL A 88 -1.52 1.89 9.29
CA VAL A 88 -2.91 1.58 9.00
C VAL A 88 -3.15 1.64 7.51
N TYR A 89 -3.54 0.51 6.93
CA TYR A 89 -3.84 0.36 5.53
C TYR A 89 -5.33 0.46 5.29
N ALA A 90 -5.74 1.36 4.40
CA ALA A 90 -7.07 1.35 3.81
C ALA A 90 -7.00 0.58 2.50
N LEU A 91 -7.41 -0.68 2.53
CA LEU A 91 -7.39 -1.59 1.40
C LEU A 91 -8.73 -1.52 0.66
N GLY A 92 -8.73 -0.95 -0.55
CA GLY A 92 -9.88 -0.96 -1.43
C GLY A 92 -10.41 -2.37 -1.67
N LYS A 93 -11.74 -2.51 -1.63
CA LYS A 93 -12.48 -3.76 -1.79
C LYS A 93 -13.67 -3.56 -2.72
N THR A 94 -13.95 -4.60 -3.50
CA THR A 94 -15.20 -4.74 -4.25
C THR A 94 -16.04 -5.88 -3.67
N PRO A 95 -17.39 -5.82 -3.79
CA PRO A 95 -18.26 -6.92 -3.36
C PRO A 95 -18.21 -8.13 -4.30
N ARG A 96 -17.61 -7.99 -5.49
CA ARG A 96 -17.57 -9.04 -6.51
C ARG A 96 -16.30 -9.88 -6.33
N SER A 97 -16.49 -11.18 -6.07
CA SER A 97 -15.40 -12.12 -5.75
C SER A 97 -14.36 -12.32 -6.86
N ALA A 98 -14.69 -11.96 -8.11
CA ALA A 98 -13.81 -12.07 -9.26
C ALA A 98 -13.05 -10.76 -9.60
N GLU A 99 -13.24 -9.71 -8.81
CA GLU A 99 -12.58 -8.42 -9.02
C GLU A 99 -11.44 -8.20 -8.01
N VAL A 100 -10.39 -7.54 -8.47
CA VAL A 100 -9.25 -7.14 -7.63
C VAL A 100 -9.04 -5.64 -7.79
N VAL A 101 -9.08 -4.90 -6.69
CA VAL A 101 -8.70 -3.50 -6.66
C VAL A 101 -7.18 -3.44 -6.72
N LEU A 102 -6.61 -3.04 -7.85
CA LEU A 102 -5.16 -2.92 -8.05
C LEU A 102 -4.62 -1.55 -7.64
N GLY A 103 -5.48 -0.53 -7.60
CA GLY A 103 -5.14 0.84 -7.22
C GLY A 103 -6.25 1.50 -6.43
N GLY A 104 -5.89 2.46 -5.58
CA GLY A 104 -6.80 3.19 -4.69
C GLY A 104 -6.55 2.91 -3.21
N HIS A 105 -5.45 2.23 -2.87
CA HIS A 105 -5.07 1.92 -1.50
C HIS A 105 -4.33 3.10 -0.84
N PHE A 106 -4.45 3.19 0.47
CA PHE A 106 -3.71 4.17 1.27
C PHE A 106 -2.98 3.47 2.42
N ARG A 107 -1.85 4.04 2.82
CA ARG A 107 -1.15 3.73 4.06
C ARG A 107 -1.06 4.97 4.91
N VAL A 108 -1.44 4.86 6.17
CA VAL A 108 -1.41 5.96 7.14
C VAL A 108 -0.47 5.58 8.26
N THR A 109 0.53 6.43 8.51
CA THR A 109 1.40 6.27 9.70
C THR A 109 0.75 7.01 10.86
N VAL A 110 0.52 6.30 11.95
CA VAL A 110 -0.11 6.81 13.18
C VAL A 110 0.86 6.66 14.34
N SER A 111 0.91 7.65 15.23
CA SER A 111 1.73 7.68 16.44
C SER A 111 1.53 6.43 17.33
N ALA A 112 2.50 6.18 18.21
CA ALA A 112 2.53 5.00 19.09
C ALA A 112 1.34 4.90 20.07
N ASP A 113 0.70 6.03 20.40
CA ASP A 113 -0.51 6.10 21.24
C ASP A 113 -1.81 6.01 20.42
N GLY A 114 -1.70 5.86 19.10
CA GLY A 114 -2.79 5.74 18.15
C GLY A 114 -3.57 7.04 17.89
N SER A 115 -3.14 8.19 18.43
CA SER A 115 -3.96 9.42 18.45
C SER A 115 -3.65 10.39 17.31
N THR A 116 -2.46 10.35 16.74
CA THR A 116 -1.95 11.40 15.84
C THR A 116 -1.58 10.83 14.48
N ILE A 117 -2.04 11.49 13.41
CA ILE A 117 -1.60 11.19 12.05
C ILE A 117 -0.26 11.85 11.80
N GLU A 118 0.73 11.03 11.49
CA GLU A 118 2.06 11.53 11.12
C GLU A 118 2.24 11.60 9.61
N ARG A 119 1.62 10.68 8.87
CA ARG A 119 1.78 10.61 7.42
C ARG A 119 0.63 9.89 6.73
N ILE A 120 0.29 10.33 5.52
CA ILE A 120 -0.66 9.65 4.62
C ILE A 120 0.04 9.43 3.27
N ASP A 121 0.21 8.17 2.89
CA ASP A 121 0.77 7.75 1.61
C ASP A 121 -0.36 7.20 0.71
N PRO A 122 -0.74 7.89 -0.38
CA PRO A 122 -1.53 7.28 -1.44
C PRO A 122 -0.65 6.28 -2.21
N LEU A 123 -1.02 5.00 -2.17
CA LEU A 123 -0.20 3.93 -2.76
C LEU A 123 -0.45 3.74 -4.26
N SER A 124 -1.31 4.58 -4.85
CA SER A 124 -1.46 4.78 -6.29
C SER A 124 -2.00 6.19 -6.56
N LYS A 125 -1.84 6.70 -7.78
CA LYS A 125 -2.46 8.00 -8.16
C LYS A 125 -3.93 7.89 -8.57
N THR A 126 -4.36 6.71 -8.98
CA THR A 126 -5.73 6.45 -9.45
C THR A 126 -6.28 5.16 -8.85
N MET A 127 -7.61 5.06 -8.85
CA MET A 127 -8.31 3.81 -8.58
C MET A 127 -8.24 2.91 -9.82
N MET A 128 -7.96 1.63 -9.61
CA MET A 128 -7.96 0.64 -10.70
C MET A 128 -8.56 -0.66 -10.19
N VAL A 129 -9.52 -1.21 -10.94
CA VAL A 129 -10.18 -2.48 -10.64
C VAL A 129 -10.02 -3.38 -11.86
N ASP A 130 -9.54 -4.59 -11.64
CA ASP A 130 -9.38 -5.60 -12.68
C ASP A 130 -10.32 -6.78 -12.41
N SER A 131 -10.75 -7.46 -13.47
CA SER A 131 -11.58 -8.66 -13.39
C SER A 131 -11.32 -9.58 -14.58
N GLU A 132 -11.32 -10.90 -14.34
CA GLU A 132 -11.18 -11.87 -15.43
C GLU A 132 -12.29 -11.75 -16.48
N ARG A 133 -13.50 -11.33 -16.07
CA ARG A 133 -14.65 -11.16 -16.98
C ARG A 133 -14.43 -10.07 -18.02
N ASN A 134 -13.63 -9.07 -17.71
CA ASN A 134 -13.35 -7.94 -18.60
C ASN A 134 -12.02 -8.09 -19.32
N SER A 135 -11.40 -9.28 -19.27
CA SER A 135 -10.06 -9.50 -19.85
C SER A 135 -10.05 -9.53 -21.38
N GLY A 136 -11.22 -9.62 -22.04
CA GLY A 136 -11.32 -9.69 -23.50
C GLY A 136 -10.64 -10.93 -24.11
N LEU A 137 -10.38 -11.95 -23.28
CA LEU A 137 -9.66 -13.14 -23.70
C LEU A 137 -10.50 -14.02 -24.64
N PRO A 138 -9.89 -14.62 -25.68
CA PRO A 138 -10.58 -15.59 -26.54
C PRO A 138 -11.16 -16.77 -25.74
N PRO A 139 -12.24 -17.41 -26.23
CA PRO A 139 -12.75 -18.64 -25.63
C PRO A 139 -11.65 -19.68 -25.41
N GLY A 140 -11.65 -20.33 -24.25
CA GLY A 140 -10.64 -21.32 -23.87
C GLY A 140 -9.31 -20.74 -23.35
N SER A 141 -9.10 -19.42 -23.44
CA SER A 141 -7.93 -18.76 -22.86
C SER A 141 -8.12 -18.48 -21.36
N ARG A 142 -7.01 -18.38 -20.61
CA ARG A 142 -7.02 -18.07 -19.19
C ARG A 142 -6.04 -16.96 -18.85
N LEU A 143 -6.49 -16.01 -18.03
CA LEU A 143 -5.62 -14.96 -17.49
C LEU A 143 -4.56 -15.56 -16.55
N THR A 144 -3.28 -15.43 -16.91
CA THR A 144 -2.15 -16.02 -16.17
C THR A 144 -1.45 -15.04 -15.23
N ALA A 145 -1.56 -13.74 -15.50
CA ALA A 145 -0.96 -12.68 -14.71
C ALA A 145 -1.72 -11.36 -14.87
N LEU A 146 -1.50 -10.44 -13.92
CA LEU A 146 -1.95 -9.05 -13.99
C LEU A 146 -0.77 -8.14 -14.32
N TYR A 147 -1.05 -6.99 -14.92
CA TYR A 147 -0.05 -5.98 -15.26
C TYR A 147 -0.47 -4.61 -14.75
N VAL A 148 0.47 -3.84 -14.20
CA VAL A 148 0.23 -2.48 -13.73
C VAL A 148 1.48 -1.62 -13.84
N ASN A 149 1.30 -0.33 -14.14
CA ASN A 149 2.33 0.68 -13.98
C ASN A 149 2.11 1.42 -12.67
N GLN A 150 3.08 1.33 -11.74
CA GLN A 150 3.11 2.13 -10.53
C GLN A 150 3.98 3.36 -10.77
N ILE A 151 3.52 4.53 -10.34
CA ILE A 151 4.25 5.80 -10.50
C ILE A 151 4.54 6.53 -9.18
N VAL A 152 4.22 5.90 -8.04
CA VAL A 152 4.38 6.52 -6.71
C VAL A 152 5.69 6.14 -6.01
N SER A 153 6.42 5.14 -6.51
CA SER A 153 7.73 4.71 -6.01
C SER A 153 8.50 3.96 -7.11
N ASN A 154 9.83 3.93 -6.99
CA ASN A 154 10.75 3.22 -7.88
C ASN A 154 10.74 1.69 -7.71
N ARG A 155 10.03 1.17 -6.70
CA ARG A 155 9.82 -0.26 -6.43
C ARG A 155 8.34 -0.53 -6.16
N PRO A 156 7.83 -1.76 -6.41
CA PRO A 156 6.44 -2.08 -6.09
C PRO A 156 6.16 -1.88 -4.59
N VAL A 157 5.03 -1.29 -4.24
CA VAL A 157 4.60 -1.21 -2.84
C VAL A 157 4.15 -2.57 -2.31
N GLU A 158 4.14 -2.72 -0.99
CA GLU A 158 3.83 -3.96 -0.27
C GLU A 158 2.43 -4.51 -0.57
N THR A 159 1.48 -3.65 -0.94
CA THR A 159 0.11 -4.08 -1.28
C THR A 159 0.10 -5.00 -2.49
N PHE A 160 1.08 -4.96 -3.40
CA PHE A 160 1.12 -5.89 -4.53
C PHE A 160 1.31 -7.35 -4.12
N ILE A 161 1.96 -7.63 -2.98
CA ILE A 161 1.99 -9.01 -2.46
C ILE A 161 0.62 -9.44 -1.96
N TYR A 162 -0.06 -8.55 -1.24
CA TYR A 162 -1.44 -8.78 -0.79
C TYR A 162 -2.36 -9.05 -1.98
N LEU A 163 -2.27 -8.23 -3.02
CA LEU A 163 -3.09 -8.35 -4.23
C LEU A 163 -2.75 -9.61 -5.04
N ALA A 164 -1.47 -9.95 -5.19
CA ALA A 164 -1.06 -11.19 -5.87
C ALA A 164 -1.61 -12.43 -5.13
N SER A 165 -1.59 -12.41 -3.79
CA SER A 165 -2.18 -13.48 -2.98
C SER A 165 -3.70 -13.55 -3.14
N LEU A 166 -4.39 -12.41 -3.15
CA LEU A 166 -5.85 -12.35 -3.33
C LEU A 166 -6.26 -12.85 -4.72
N ALA A 167 -5.56 -12.40 -5.77
CA ALA A 167 -5.81 -12.78 -7.15
C ALA A 167 -5.36 -14.22 -7.49
N ARG A 168 -4.53 -14.82 -6.63
CA ARG A 168 -3.80 -16.08 -6.86
C ARG A 168 -3.05 -16.08 -8.20
N LYS A 169 -2.45 -14.94 -8.53
CA LYS A 169 -1.72 -14.69 -9.78
C LYS A 169 -0.48 -13.86 -9.50
N ASN A 170 0.51 -13.98 -10.39
CA ASN A 170 1.62 -13.03 -10.39
C ASN A 170 1.11 -11.67 -10.90
N ILE A 171 1.68 -10.60 -10.37
CA ILE A 171 1.47 -9.23 -10.84
C ILE A 171 2.80 -8.72 -11.37
N TYR A 172 2.82 -8.28 -12.62
CA TYR A 172 3.93 -7.57 -13.21
C TYR A 172 3.75 -6.07 -12.98
N VAL A 173 4.75 -5.45 -12.36
CA VAL A 173 4.71 -4.04 -11.94
C VAL A 173 5.83 -3.29 -12.64
N GLY A 174 5.46 -2.40 -13.56
CA GLY A 174 6.38 -1.39 -14.10
C GLY A 174 6.55 -0.24 -13.11
N THR A 175 7.78 0.24 -12.91
CA THR A 175 8.08 1.39 -12.02
C THR A 175 8.78 2.52 -12.79
N PRO A 176 8.82 3.77 -12.27
CA PRO A 176 9.39 4.91 -12.99
C PRO A 176 10.87 4.73 -13.39
N GLY A 177 11.63 3.95 -12.62
CA GLY A 177 13.01 3.58 -12.95
C GLY A 177 13.16 2.60 -14.12
N GLY A 178 12.11 2.37 -14.93
CA GLY A 178 12.14 1.51 -16.12
C GLY A 178 12.13 0.01 -15.84
N LYS A 179 12.26 -0.39 -14.57
CA LYS A 179 12.29 -1.78 -14.13
C LYS A 179 10.91 -2.42 -14.20
N MET A 180 10.93 -3.69 -14.55
CA MET A 180 9.76 -4.58 -14.45
C MET A 180 9.97 -5.50 -13.26
N TRP A 181 8.98 -5.60 -12.39
CA TRP A 181 9.00 -6.47 -11.23
C TRP A 181 7.95 -7.56 -11.36
N VAL A 182 8.29 -8.79 -10.99
CA VAL A 182 7.34 -9.88 -10.77
C VAL A 182 7.04 -9.95 -9.28
N VAL A 183 5.78 -9.79 -8.93
CA VAL A 183 5.28 -9.91 -7.56
C VAL A 183 4.36 -11.12 -7.45
N GLY A 184 4.68 -12.03 -6.54
CA GLY A 184 3.92 -13.27 -6.38
C GLY A 184 4.55 -14.20 -5.35
N LYS A 185 3.74 -15.11 -4.81
CA LYS A 185 4.18 -16.10 -3.79
C LYS A 185 4.92 -15.44 -2.61
N GLY A 186 4.46 -14.26 -2.19
CA GLY A 186 5.03 -13.51 -1.08
C GLY A 186 6.38 -12.84 -1.38
N ARG A 187 6.81 -12.75 -2.64
CA ARG A 187 8.12 -12.21 -3.05
C ARG A 187 7.99 -11.13 -4.12
N MET A 188 9.01 -10.27 -4.20
CA MET A 188 9.20 -9.27 -5.25
C MET A 188 10.57 -9.47 -5.90
N ARG A 189 10.61 -9.59 -7.23
CA ARG A 189 11.85 -9.78 -7.98
C ARG A 189 11.85 -8.92 -9.23
N VAL A 190 13.01 -8.42 -9.62
CA VAL A 190 13.17 -7.83 -10.95
C VAL A 190 13.04 -8.95 -11.99
N ASP A 191 12.25 -8.70 -13.03
CA ASP A 191 12.07 -9.63 -14.14
C ASP A 191 13.29 -9.59 -15.07
N THR A 192 14.14 -10.62 -15.03
CA THR A 192 15.34 -10.71 -15.86
C THR A 192 15.06 -11.18 -17.29
N SER A 193 13.81 -11.48 -17.64
CA SER A 193 13.47 -11.80 -19.04
C SER A 193 13.45 -10.56 -19.94
N LYS A 194 13.28 -9.36 -19.36
CA LYS A 194 13.29 -8.09 -20.10
C LYS A 194 14.72 -7.63 -20.38
N PRO A 195 15.12 -7.37 -21.65
CA PRO A 195 16.49 -6.99 -22.01
C PRO A 195 17.05 -5.79 -21.22
N GLY A 196 16.23 -4.77 -20.96
CA GLY A 196 16.63 -3.57 -20.20
C GLY A 196 16.89 -3.81 -18.71
N ASN A 197 16.49 -4.95 -18.14
CA ASN A 197 16.75 -5.30 -16.74
C ASN A 197 18.07 -6.08 -16.56
N ASN A 198 18.62 -6.64 -17.65
CA ASN A 198 19.79 -7.53 -17.60
C ASN A 198 21.12 -6.81 -17.51
N SER A 199 21.23 -5.57 -18.01
CA SER A 199 22.48 -4.78 -17.94
C SER A 199 22.89 -4.50 -16.49
N GLU A 200 21.94 -4.16 -15.62
CA GLU A 200 22.20 -3.96 -14.20
C GLU A 200 22.36 -5.28 -13.42
N ALA A 201 21.57 -6.31 -13.74
CA ALA A 201 21.69 -7.62 -13.09
C ALA A 201 23.04 -8.29 -13.42
N ALA A 202 23.54 -8.12 -14.65
CA ALA A 202 24.87 -8.55 -15.06
C ALA A 202 25.97 -7.72 -14.35
N ALA A 203 25.79 -6.40 -14.21
CA ALA A 203 26.72 -5.56 -13.46
C ALA A 203 26.79 -5.93 -11.97
N ALA A 204 25.65 -6.24 -11.35
CA ALA A 204 25.58 -6.68 -9.96
C ALA A 204 26.22 -8.06 -9.73
N ARG A 205 26.04 -9.02 -10.66
CA ARG A 205 26.74 -10.33 -10.61
C ARG A 205 28.25 -10.15 -10.74
N LYS A 206 28.69 -9.33 -11.70
CA LYS A 206 30.10 -8.98 -11.90
C LYS A 206 30.71 -8.31 -10.66
N ALA A 207 29.96 -7.45 -9.97
CA ALA A 207 30.40 -6.80 -8.72
C ALA A 207 30.46 -7.76 -7.52
N MET A 208 29.71 -8.87 -7.55
CA MET A 208 29.69 -9.88 -6.48
C MET A 208 30.64 -11.06 -6.74
N GLY A 209 31.48 -11.01 -7.77
CA GLY A 209 32.47 -12.06 -8.07
C GLY A 209 31.84 -13.44 -8.34
N ARG A 210 30.61 -13.47 -8.86
CA ARG A 210 29.87 -14.68 -9.23
C ARG A 210 29.57 -14.71 -10.72
#